data_AF-A0A6P0UYU0-F1
#
_entry.id   AF-A0A6P0UYU0-F1
#
_cell.length_a   1.000
_cell.length_b   1.000
_cell.length_c   1.000
_cell.angle_alpha   90.00
_cell.angle_beta   90.00
_cell.angle_gamma   90.00
#
_symmetry.space_group_name_H-M   'P 1'
#
loop_
_entity.id
_entity.type
_entity.pdbx_description
1 polymer ?
#
loop_
_entity_poly.entity_id
_entity_poly.type
_entity_poly.pdbx_seq_one_letter_code
_entity_poly.pdbx_strand_id
1 'polypeptide(L)'
;MKNIFTSAKEIFTNVLGFSGLPYWVEIVTDNPGCTYYFGPFVNNQEADTAKAGYIEDLEEESAKIVSVKVRRCQPDNLTICDELIEVATPNNTPTFSGQMS
;
A
#
# COMPACT_ATOMS: atom_id res chain seq x y z
N MET A 1 9.92 13.24 21.31
CA MET A 1 8.45 13.33 21.12
C MET A 1 8.13 12.60 19.84
N LYS A 2 7.30 11.58 19.93
CA LYS A 2 7.06 10.59 18.88
C LYS A 2 5.95 11.07 17.94
N ASN A 3 6.21 10.91 16.64
CA ASN A 3 5.26 10.63 15.55
C ASN A 3 4.77 11.82 14.70
N ILE A 4 5.53 12.11 13.64
CA ILE A 4 5.15 12.98 12.51
C ILE A 4 4.57 12.13 11.34
N PHE A 5 4.04 10.92 11.61
CA PHE A 5 3.54 10.00 10.58
C PHE A 5 2.00 9.87 10.51
N THR A 6 1.25 10.69 11.24
CA THR A 6 -0.22 10.51 11.39
C THR A 6 -1.05 11.16 10.26
N SER A 7 -0.44 11.87 9.31
CA SER A 7 -1.22 12.73 8.42
C SER A 7 -1.94 12.02 7.26
N ALA A 8 -1.41 10.93 6.69
CA ALA A 8 -2.07 10.28 5.55
C ALA A 8 -3.28 9.42 5.96
N LYS A 9 -3.26 8.85 7.17
CA LYS A 9 -4.32 7.98 7.67
C LYS A 9 -5.58 8.74 8.10
N GLU A 10 -5.43 9.97 8.59
CA GLU A 10 -6.55 10.78 9.09
C GLU A 10 -7.29 11.57 7.99
N ILE A 11 -6.64 11.85 6.84
CA ILE A 11 -7.26 12.62 5.75
C ILE A 11 -8.31 11.80 4.99
N PHE A 12 -8.11 10.49 4.88
CA PHE A 12 -9.10 9.56 4.32
C PHE A 12 -10.42 9.54 5.08
N THR A 13 -10.38 9.83 6.39
CA THR A 13 -11.52 9.66 7.27
C THR A 13 -12.57 10.77 7.13
N ASN A 14 -12.23 11.91 6.47
CA ASN A 14 -13.09 13.09 6.53
C ASN A 14 -13.61 13.63 5.18
N VAL A 15 -13.28 13.02 4.04
CA VAL A 15 -13.59 13.63 2.73
C VAL A 15 -14.81 13.06 2.01
N LEU A 16 -15.34 11.88 2.31
CA LEU A 16 -16.53 11.41 1.57
C LEU A 16 -17.55 10.74 2.48
N GLY A 17 -18.70 11.38 2.66
CA GLY A 17 -19.93 10.82 3.24
C GLY A 17 -20.56 9.71 2.40
N PHE A 18 -19.74 8.79 1.88
CA PHE A 18 -20.16 7.57 1.21
C PHE A 18 -20.01 6.40 2.19
N SER A 19 -21.11 5.73 2.48
CA SER A 19 -21.19 4.53 3.31
C SER A 19 -20.57 3.30 2.62
N GLY A 20 -19.28 3.35 2.30
CA GLY A 20 -18.59 2.22 1.64
C GLY A 20 -17.08 2.37 1.52
N LEU A 21 -16.41 1.25 1.27
CA LEU A 21 -14.98 1.21 0.96
C LEU A 21 -14.71 1.87 -0.40
N PRO A 22 -13.64 2.68 -0.53
CA PRO A 22 -13.25 3.28 -1.80
C PRO A 22 -12.81 2.22 -2.81
N TYR A 23 -12.77 2.60 -4.09
CA TYR A 23 -12.23 1.76 -5.15
C TYR A 23 -10.71 1.87 -5.22
N TRP A 24 -10.04 0.76 -5.50
CA TRP A 24 -8.61 0.65 -5.71
C TRP A 24 -8.32 -0.20 -6.93
N VAL A 25 -7.22 0.11 -7.61
CA VAL A 25 -6.65 -0.72 -8.68
C VAL A 25 -5.54 -1.57 -8.05
N GLU A 26 -5.73 -2.88 -8.06
CA GLU A 26 -4.74 -3.89 -7.66
C GLU A 26 -4.01 -4.37 -8.92
N ILE A 27 -2.69 -4.18 -8.98
CA ILE A 27 -1.83 -4.66 -10.08
C ILE A 27 -0.81 -5.64 -9.51
N VAL A 28 -0.79 -6.86 -10.04
CA VAL A 28 0.15 -7.91 -9.65
C VAL A 28 1.19 -8.06 -10.75
N THR A 29 2.46 -8.03 -10.39
CA THR A 29 3.62 -8.23 -11.27
C THR A 29 4.38 -9.51 -10.90
N ASP A 30 5.04 -10.13 -11.89
CA ASP A 30 5.78 -11.41 -11.76
C ASP A 30 7.28 -11.19 -11.58
N ASN A 31 7.83 -10.12 -12.15
CA ASN A 31 9.27 -9.86 -12.14
C ASN A 31 9.52 -8.34 -12.18
N PRO A 32 9.82 -7.70 -11.02
CA PRO A 32 9.79 -8.28 -9.67
C PRO A 32 8.39 -8.72 -9.24
N GLY A 33 8.30 -9.73 -8.37
CA GLY A 33 7.05 -10.22 -7.80
C GLY A 33 6.46 -9.23 -6.81
N CYS A 34 5.53 -8.40 -7.24
CA CYS A 34 4.95 -7.33 -6.43
C CYS A 34 3.45 -7.19 -6.65
N THR A 35 2.74 -6.71 -5.64
CA THR A 35 1.34 -6.28 -5.72
C THR A 35 1.26 -4.81 -5.36
N TYR A 36 0.73 -4.01 -6.28
CA TYR A 36 0.55 -2.56 -6.15
C TYR A 36 -0.93 -2.23 -6.00
N TYR A 37 -1.24 -1.30 -5.11
CA TYR A 37 -2.58 -0.76 -4.90
C TYR A 37 -2.60 0.74 -5.18
N PHE A 38 -3.30 1.15 -6.23
CA PHE A 38 -3.47 2.57 -6.61
C PHE A 38 -4.87 3.06 -6.27
N GLY A 39 -4.97 4.24 -5.66
CA GLY A 39 -6.22 4.80 -5.17
C GLY A 39 -6.00 5.84 -4.06
N PRO A 40 -7.07 6.25 -3.37
CA PRO A 40 -8.45 5.76 -3.48
C PRO A 40 -9.21 6.44 -4.62
N PHE A 41 -10.17 5.75 -5.20
CA PHE A 41 -11.09 6.31 -6.19
C PHE A 41 -12.51 6.36 -5.65
N VAL A 42 -13.25 7.40 -6.06
CA VAL A 42 -14.63 7.62 -5.62
C VAL A 42 -15.56 6.60 -6.28
N ASN A 43 -15.27 6.23 -7.53
CA ASN A 43 -16.07 5.28 -8.29
C ASN A 43 -15.22 4.33 -9.15
N ASN A 44 -15.86 3.27 -9.65
CA ASN A 44 -15.19 2.25 -10.45
C ASN A 44 -14.64 2.78 -11.78
N GLN A 45 -15.36 3.70 -12.43
CA GLN A 45 -15.00 4.23 -13.74
C GLN A 45 -13.75 5.11 -13.68
N GLU A 46 -13.60 5.89 -12.62
CA GLU A 46 -12.40 6.69 -12.34
C GLU A 46 -11.18 5.79 -12.20
N ALA A 47 -11.29 4.74 -11.38
CA ALA A 47 -10.25 3.74 -11.23
C ALA A 47 -9.93 3.02 -12.56
N ASP A 48 -10.96 2.68 -13.34
CA ASP A 48 -10.80 1.99 -14.62
C ASP A 48 -10.11 2.86 -15.68
N THR A 49 -10.35 4.17 -15.65
CA THR A 49 -9.70 5.14 -16.54
C THR A 49 -8.24 5.36 -16.13
N ALA A 50 -7.98 5.45 -14.83
CA ALA A 50 -6.64 5.67 -14.29
C ALA A 50 -5.72 4.45 -14.44
N LYS A 51 -6.26 3.22 -14.41
CA LYS A 51 -5.45 1.98 -14.45
C LYS A 51 -4.52 1.89 -15.66
N ALA A 52 -4.90 2.48 -16.79
CA ALA A 52 -4.10 2.44 -18.02
C ALA A 52 -2.74 3.12 -17.82
N GLY A 53 -2.71 4.28 -17.16
CA GLY A 53 -1.46 4.98 -16.86
C GLY A 53 -0.53 4.16 -15.96
N TYR A 54 -1.08 3.52 -14.91
CA TYR A 54 -0.28 2.67 -14.01
C TYR A 54 0.27 1.43 -14.71
N ILE A 55 -0.47 0.87 -15.67
CA ILE A 55 -0.01 -0.25 -16.49
C ILE A 55 1.16 0.21 -17.37
N GLU A 56 1.00 1.34 -18.07
CA GLU A 56 2.04 1.92 -18.93
C GLU A 56 3.32 2.20 -18.15
N ASP A 57 3.21 2.83 -16.97
CA ASP A 57 4.35 3.13 -16.10
C ASP A 57 5.09 1.84 -15.68
N LEU A 58 4.34 0.80 -15.26
CA LEU A 58 4.93 -0.49 -14.83
C LEU A 58 5.56 -1.25 -16.00
N GLU A 59 4.97 -1.21 -17.19
CA GLU A 59 5.54 -1.81 -18.39
C GLU A 59 6.81 -1.08 -18.84
N GLU A 60 6.87 0.25 -18.72
CA GLU A 60 8.08 1.04 -19.01
C GLU A 60 9.23 0.69 -18.04
N GLU A 61 8.91 0.40 -16.78
CA GLU A 61 9.86 -0.13 -15.79
C GLU A 61 10.24 -1.61 -16.02
N SER A 62 9.82 -2.21 -17.14
CA SER A 62 10.05 -3.62 -17.48
C SER A 62 9.43 -4.61 -16.46
N ALA A 63 8.40 -4.18 -15.72
CA ALA A 63 7.67 -5.07 -14.83
C ALA A 63 6.68 -5.92 -15.63
N LYS A 64 6.70 -7.23 -15.40
CA LYS A 64 5.77 -8.16 -16.06
C LYS A 64 4.44 -8.20 -15.32
N ILE A 65 3.39 -7.59 -15.87
CA ILE A 65 2.05 -7.59 -15.27
C ILE A 65 1.35 -8.95 -15.46
N VAL A 66 0.84 -9.51 -14.36
CA VAL A 66 0.11 -10.78 -14.30
C VAL A 66 -1.40 -10.55 -14.19
N SER A 67 -1.81 -9.55 -13.41
CA SER A 67 -3.21 -9.29 -13.15
C SER A 67 -3.46 -7.82 -12.84
N VAL A 68 -4.59 -7.29 -13.31
CA VAL A 68 -5.08 -5.96 -12.97
C VAL A 68 -6.54 -6.10 -12.56
N LYS A 69 -6.91 -5.61 -11.37
CA LYS A 69 -8.26 -5.70 -10.85
C LYS A 69 -8.68 -4.40 -10.19
N VAL A 70 -9.87 -3.92 -10.52
CA VAL A 70 -10.50 -2.82 -9.78
C VAL A 70 -11.44 -3.41 -8.73
N ARG A 71 -11.22 -3.09 -7.45
CA ARG A 71 -12.02 -3.62 -6.33
C ARG A 71 -12.25 -2.56 -5.27
N ARG A 72 -13.33 -2.71 -4.50
CA ARG A 72 -13.50 -1.94 -3.25
C ARG A 72 -12.70 -2.63 -2.14
N CYS A 73 -11.73 -1.93 -1.57
CA CYS A 73 -10.92 -2.42 -0.46
C CYS A 73 -10.28 -1.27 0.32
N GLN A 74 -9.55 -1.61 1.37
CA GLN A 74 -8.67 -0.70 2.10
C GLN A 74 -7.36 -1.46 2.33
N PRO A 75 -6.36 -1.31 1.45
CA PRO A 75 -5.09 -1.98 1.60
C PRO A 75 -4.33 -1.39 2.80
N ASP A 76 -3.72 -2.25 3.63
CA ASP A 76 -2.84 -1.81 4.71
C ASP A 76 -1.48 -1.30 4.18
N ASN A 77 -1.01 -1.87 3.06
CA ASN A 77 0.21 -1.49 2.37
C ASN A 77 -0.08 -1.26 0.89
N LEU A 78 0.47 -0.18 0.32
CA LEU A 78 0.26 0.16 -1.10
C LEU A 78 1.13 -0.66 -2.06
N THR A 79 2.26 -1.17 -1.56
CA THR A 79 3.18 -2.00 -2.34
C THR A 79 3.58 -3.19 -1.47
N ILE A 80 3.36 -4.39 -1.99
CA ILE A 80 3.70 -5.65 -1.34
C ILE A 80 4.58 -6.42 -2.32
N CYS A 81 5.90 -6.35 -2.14
CA CYS A 81 6.86 -7.10 -2.93
C CYS A 81 7.35 -8.31 -2.15
N ASP A 82 7.62 -9.41 -2.86
CA ASP A 82 8.40 -10.53 -2.32
C ASP A 82 9.88 -10.14 -2.23
N GLU A 83 10.18 -9.08 -1.48
CA GLU A 83 11.53 -8.75 -1.06
C GLU A 83 11.78 -9.55 0.22
N LEU A 84 12.86 -10.35 0.23
CA LEU A 84 13.27 -11.20 1.35
C LEU A 84 13.03 -10.48 2.67
N ILE A 85 12.20 -11.08 3.52
CA ILE A 85 11.83 -10.60 4.85
C ILE A 85 13.04 -10.01 5.58
N GLU A 86 13.27 -8.70 5.48
CA GLU A 86 13.97 -8.00 6.54
C GLU A 86 12.93 -7.81 7.63
N VAL A 87 12.92 -8.76 8.56
CA VAL A 87 12.15 -8.69 9.79
C VAL A 87 12.56 -7.38 10.46
N ALA A 88 11.79 -6.33 10.24
CA ALA A 88 11.78 -5.16 11.11
C ALA A 88 11.24 -5.65 12.45
N THR A 89 12.13 -6.25 13.23
CA THR A 89 11.86 -6.69 14.60
C THR A 89 11.37 -5.46 15.37
N PRO A 90 10.23 -5.53 16.07
CA PRO A 90 9.89 -4.50 17.03
C PRO A 90 10.88 -4.63 18.19
N ASN A 91 11.99 -3.89 18.11
CA ASN A 91 12.92 -3.68 19.22
C ASN A 91 12.19 -2.97 20.36
N ASN A 92 11.55 -3.74 21.25
CA ASN A 92 11.09 -3.29 22.56
C ASN A 92 11.31 -4.39 23.60
N THR A 93 12.54 -4.87 23.75
CA THR A 93 12.97 -5.48 25.02
C THR A 93 13.85 -4.48 25.75
N PRO A 94 13.43 -3.90 26.88
CA PRO A 94 14.34 -3.22 27.77
C PRO A 94 15.18 -4.28 28.47
N THR A 95 16.35 -4.60 27.93
CA THR A 95 17.37 -5.32 28.67
C THR A 95 18.04 -4.34 29.62
N PHE A 96 17.51 -4.21 30.83
CA PHE A 96 18.28 -3.64 31.95
C PHE A 96 18.85 -4.80 32.76
N SER A 97 20.07 -5.20 32.39
CA SER A 97 20.90 -6.08 33.19
C SER A 97 22.26 -5.41 33.37
N GLY A 98 22.53 -4.99 34.60
CA GLY A 98 23.83 -4.54 35.06
C GLY A 98 23.70 -3.31 35.95
N GLN A 99 24.25 -3.25 37.15
CA GLN A 99 24.89 -4.25 38.01
C GLN A 99 25.04 -3.56 39.38
N MET A 100 24.88 -4.31 40.48
CA MET A 100 25.25 -3.84 41.80
C MET A 100 26.75 -3.53 41.87
N SER A 101 27.09 -2.43 42.55
CA SER A 101 28.37 -2.21 43.22
C SER A 101 28.10 -1.55 44.55
#